data_AF-A0A7X2PH41-F1
#
_entry.id   AF-A0A7X2PH41-F1
#
_cell.length_a   1.000
_cell.length_b   1.000
_cell.length_c   1.000
_cell.angle_alpha   90.00
_cell.angle_beta   90.00
_cell.angle_gamma   90.00
#
_symmetry.space_group_name_H-M   'P 1'
#
loop_
_entity.id
_entity.type
_entity.pdbx_description
1 polymer ?
#
loop_
_entity_poly.entity_id
_entity_poly.type
_entity_poly.pdbx_seq_one_letter_code
_entity_poly.pdbx_strand_id
1 'polypeptide(L)'
;MGVDWARVDHRRGLLSIIDRKFRAMDKFGIAENMDSYYQTAFDLIRSDNAKNTFKIEEEPEPMRERCGRTSFGQGCLMARSLVESGVRFVTVSRGVGAWDHHGRIFQQLSTDFLPDLDRSFSALIEDLEQRGMLESTLMLVNGNTGESDKNAAFVKDNPVQVPDLLATVYHKLGIDYQKENISNTGRPIRVGAGGRPLPLACVFATP
;
A
#
# COMPACT_ATOMS: atom_id res chain seq x y z
N MET A 1 16.11 12.11 -11.10
CA MET A 1 16.48 10.79 -11.64
C MET A 1 15.96 10.68 -13.06
N GLY A 2 16.80 10.37 -14.05
CA GLY A 2 16.41 10.26 -15.46
C GLY A 2 16.20 8.80 -15.86
N VAL A 3 14.99 8.44 -16.25
CA VAL A 3 14.67 7.12 -16.82
C VAL A 3 15.04 7.12 -18.30
N ASP A 4 15.83 6.13 -18.75
CA ASP A 4 16.11 5.90 -20.17
C ASP A 4 14.88 5.25 -20.84
N TRP A 5 14.13 6.07 -21.57
CA TRP A 5 12.91 5.66 -22.26
C TRP A 5 13.16 4.68 -23.41
N ALA A 6 14.32 4.74 -24.07
CA ALA A 6 14.65 3.78 -25.12
C ALA A 6 14.82 2.37 -24.53
N ARG A 7 15.44 2.28 -23.35
CA ARG A 7 15.57 1.02 -22.60
C ARG A 7 14.21 0.49 -22.13
N VAL A 8 13.31 1.36 -21.68
CA VAL A 8 11.95 0.98 -21.28
C VAL A 8 11.14 0.46 -22.47
N ASP A 9 11.19 1.17 -23.60
CA ASP A 9 10.47 0.79 -24.82
C ASP A 9 10.99 -0.54 -25.40
N HIS A 10 12.30 -0.78 -25.36
CA HIS A 10 12.89 -2.06 -25.76
C HIS A 10 12.39 -3.23 -24.91
N ARG A 11 12.34 -3.06 -23.58
CA ARG A 11 11.80 -4.08 -22.66
C ARG A 11 10.31 -4.31 -22.89
N ARG A 12 9.53 -3.28 -23.21
CA ARG A 12 8.11 -3.40 -23.58
C ARG A 12 7.93 -4.21 -24.86
N GLY A 13 8.79 -3.98 -25.85
CA GLY A 13 8.82 -4.76 -27.09
C GLY A 13 9.01 -6.25 -26.83
N LEU A 14 9.98 -6.60 -25.98
CA LEU A 14 10.24 -8.00 -25.58
C LEU A 14 9.07 -8.61 -24.80
N LEU A 15 8.50 -7.87 -23.84
CA LEU A 15 7.34 -8.32 -23.08
C LEU A 15 6.16 -8.65 -24.00
N SER A 16 5.90 -7.80 -25.00
CA SER A 16 4.81 -8.01 -25.97
C SER A 16 4.96 -9.29 -26.81
N ILE A 17 6.19 -9.82 -26.97
CA ILE A 17 6.44 -11.08 -27.67
C ILE A 17 6.06 -12.27 -26.77
N ILE A 18 6.37 -12.17 -25.48
CA ILE A 18 6.02 -13.18 -24.47
C ILE A 18 4.51 -13.19 -24.25
N ASP A 19 3.90 -12.02 -24.09
CA ASP A 19 2.46 -11.88 -23.88
C ASP A 19 1.66 -12.43 -25.05
N ARG A 20 2.13 -12.26 -26.30
CA ARG A 20 1.46 -12.81 -27.48
C ARG A 20 1.35 -14.33 -27.45
N LYS A 21 2.39 -15.02 -26.94
CA LYS A 21 2.35 -16.47 -26.73
C LYS A 21 1.42 -16.85 -25.57
N PHE A 22 1.41 -16.07 -24.50
CA PHE A 22 0.53 -16.30 -23.36
C PHE A 22 -0.95 -16.12 -23.73
N ARG A 23 -1.30 -15.08 -24.49
CA ARG A 23 -2.66 -14.84 -25.01
C ARG A 23 -3.17 -15.98 -25.88
N ALA A 24 -2.31 -16.57 -26.71
CA ALA A 24 -2.68 -17.73 -27.53
C ALA A 24 -2.99 -18.99 -26.70
N MET A 25 -2.53 -19.05 -25.44
CA MET A 25 -2.78 -20.16 -24.52
C MET A 25 -3.84 -19.84 -23.45
N ASP A 26 -4.21 -18.56 -23.29
CA ASP A 26 -5.07 -18.11 -22.21
C ASP A 26 -6.56 -18.22 -22.58
N LYS A 27 -7.22 -19.24 -22.02
CA LYS A 27 -8.65 -19.52 -22.25
C LYS A 27 -9.59 -18.66 -21.40
N PHE A 28 -9.08 -17.88 -20.44
CA PHE A 28 -9.91 -17.21 -19.41
C PHE A 28 -9.80 -15.67 -19.39
N GLY A 29 -9.05 -15.05 -20.31
CA GLY A 29 -8.94 -13.58 -20.41
C GLY A 29 -8.13 -12.94 -19.27
N ILE A 30 -7.27 -13.70 -18.60
CA ILE A 30 -6.38 -13.23 -17.54
C ILE A 30 -5.29 -12.32 -18.12
N ALA A 31 -4.78 -12.65 -19.31
CA ALA A 31 -3.77 -11.91 -20.04
C ALA A 31 -4.29 -10.53 -20.49
N GLU A 32 -5.55 -10.43 -20.94
CA GLU A 32 -6.17 -9.15 -21.32
C GLU A 32 -6.31 -8.20 -20.11
N ASN A 33 -6.71 -8.73 -18.96
CA ASN A 33 -6.77 -7.93 -17.73
C ASN A 33 -5.38 -7.45 -17.28
N MET A 34 -4.36 -8.33 -17.31
CA MET A 34 -2.97 -7.97 -17.02
C MET A 34 -2.43 -6.89 -17.96
N ASP A 35 -2.71 -7.00 -19.27
CA ASP A 35 -2.30 -5.99 -20.25
C ASP A 35 -2.86 -4.61 -19.91
N SER A 36 -4.13 -4.52 -19.49
CA SER A 36 -4.75 -3.25 -19.11
C SER A 36 -4.06 -2.59 -17.89
N TYR A 37 -3.61 -3.40 -16.92
CA TYR A 37 -2.84 -2.91 -15.78
C TYR A 37 -1.44 -2.44 -16.19
N TYR A 38 -0.76 -3.18 -17.07
CA TYR A 38 0.54 -2.76 -17.59
C TYR A 38 0.45 -1.48 -18.41
N GLN A 39 -0.54 -1.34 -19.29
CA GLN A 39 -0.77 -0.10 -20.03
C GLN A 39 -1.00 1.07 -19.08
N THR A 40 -1.90 0.93 -18.10
CA THR A 40 -2.15 1.96 -17.09
C THR A 40 -0.87 2.35 -16.33
N ALA A 41 -0.06 1.38 -15.92
CA ALA A 41 1.20 1.64 -15.22
C ALA A 41 2.22 2.36 -16.11
N PHE A 42 2.33 1.98 -17.39
CA PHE A 42 3.20 2.66 -18.34
C PHE A 42 2.71 4.07 -18.67
N ASP A 43 1.41 4.26 -18.86
CA ASP A 43 0.81 5.57 -19.13
C ASP A 43 0.96 6.49 -17.93
N LEU A 44 0.79 5.97 -16.71
CA LEU A 44 1.12 6.70 -15.49
C LEU A 44 2.58 7.15 -15.56
N ILE A 45 3.55 6.24 -15.62
CA ILE A 45 4.99 6.56 -15.63
C ILE A 45 5.38 7.54 -16.75
N ARG A 46 4.74 7.46 -17.92
CA ARG A 46 5.04 8.29 -19.09
C ARG A 46 4.30 9.64 -19.09
N SER A 47 3.19 9.74 -18.35
CA SER A 47 2.41 10.97 -18.24
C SER A 47 3.23 12.09 -17.57
N ASP A 48 3.00 13.33 -18.02
CA ASP A 48 3.56 14.48 -17.32
C ASP A 48 2.97 14.62 -15.91
N ASN A 49 1.79 14.04 -15.67
CA ASN A 49 1.20 13.93 -14.34
C ASN A 49 2.12 13.16 -13.39
N ALA A 50 2.53 11.94 -13.72
CA ALA A 50 3.41 11.16 -12.85
C ALA A 50 4.77 11.80 -12.66
N LYS A 51 5.35 12.45 -13.69
CA LYS A 51 6.61 13.19 -13.53
C LYS A 51 6.48 14.28 -12.46
N ASN A 52 5.36 14.98 -12.41
CA ASN A 52 5.08 16.01 -11.40
C ASN A 52 4.78 15.38 -10.04
N THR A 53 4.11 14.22 -10.00
CA THR A 53 3.87 13.46 -8.77
C THR A 53 5.15 13.14 -8.02
N PHE A 54 6.27 12.89 -8.73
CA PHE A 54 7.54 12.54 -8.11
C PHE A 54 8.36 13.74 -7.60
N LYS A 55 7.88 14.97 -7.76
CA LYS A 55 8.61 16.18 -7.37
C LYS A 55 8.21 16.69 -5.99
N ILE A 56 8.54 15.91 -4.96
CA ILE A 56 8.28 16.27 -3.55
C ILE A 56 8.95 17.61 -3.18
N GLU A 57 10.04 17.95 -3.85
CA GLU A 57 10.83 19.15 -3.66
C GLU A 57 10.07 20.42 -4.04
N GLU A 58 9.02 20.30 -4.86
CA GLU A 58 8.11 21.40 -5.22
C GLU A 58 6.95 21.55 -4.21
N GLU A 59 6.81 20.63 -3.23
CA GLU A 59 5.77 20.73 -2.19
C GLU A 59 6.01 21.92 -1.25
N PRO A 60 4.95 22.58 -0.74
CA PRO A 60 5.10 23.71 0.16
C PRO A 60 5.91 23.33 1.41
N GLU A 61 6.88 24.18 1.76
CA GLU A 61 7.76 23.97 2.91
C GLU A 61 7.01 23.65 4.22
N PRO A 62 5.89 24.33 4.56
CA PRO A 62 5.14 24.00 5.77
C PRO A 62 4.60 22.56 5.77
N MET A 63 4.20 22.05 4.61
CA MET A 63 3.69 20.69 4.47
C MET A 63 4.82 19.65 4.59
N ARG A 64 5.98 19.95 3.99
CA ARG A 64 7.18 19.12 4.10
C ARG A 64 7.69 19.03 5.53
N GLU A 65 7.67 20.15 6.24
CA GLU A 65 7.97 20.17 7.67
C GLU A 65 6.92 19.40 8.45
N ARG A 66 5.64 19.58 8.17
CA ARG A 66 4.58 18.91 8.93
C ARG A 66 4.69 17.39 8.87
N CYS A 67 4.80 16.83 7.66
CA CYS A 67 5.03 15.40 7.46
C CYS A 67 6.41 14.93 7.97
N GLY A 68 7.38 15.84 8.09
CA GLY A 68 8.73 15.51 8.51
C GLY A 68 9.66 15.15 7.34
N ARG A 69 10.94 15.50 7.49
CA ARG A 69 12.00 15.23 6.50
C ARG A 69 12.61 13.84 6.63
N THR A 70 11.78 12.85 6.91
CA THR A 70 12.15 11.44 7.03
C THR A 70 11.76 10.70 5.76
N SER A 71 12.33 9.51 5.53
CA SER A 71 11.92 8.68 4.39
C SER A 71 10.43 8.36 4.42
N PHE A 72 9.87 8.16 5.62
CA PHE A 72 8.44 7.91 5.81
C PHE A 72 7.59 9.16 5.55
N GLY A 73 7.95 10.30 6.14
CA GLY A 73 7.23 11.56 5.95
C GLY A 73 7.21 12.01 4.50
N GLN A 74 8.34 11.93 3.80
CA GLN A 74 8.37 12.20 2.36
C GLN A 74 7.59 11.14 1.56
N GLY A 75 7.61 9.88 2.00
CA GLY A 75 6.77 8.82 1.45
C GLY A 75 5.27 9.10 1.59
N CYS A 76 4.83 9.69 2.70
CA CYS A 76 3.45 10.13 2.89
C CYS A 76 3.06 11.26 1.94
N LEU A 77 3.94 12.25 1.72
CA LEU A 77 3.70 13.32 0.73
C LEU A 77 3.55 12.76 -0.69
N MET A 78 4.48 11.88 -1.07
CA MET A 78 4.40 11.16 -2.35
C MET A 78 3.10 10.39 -2.47
N ALA A 79 2.68 9.71 -1.40
CA ALA A 79 1.45 8.93 -1.41
C ALA A 79 0.23 9.81 -1.67
N ARG A 80 0.14 10.99 -1.04
CA ARG A 80 -0.94 11.95 -1.35
C ARG A 80 -0.92 12.33 -2.82
N SER A 81 0.22 12.75 -3.35
CA SER A 81 0.33 13.18 -4.75
C SER A 81 -0.01 12.05 -5.73
N LEU A 82 0.34 10.79 -5.40
CA LEU A 82 -0.03 9.60 -6.19
C LEU A 82 -1.55 9.37 -6.15
N VAL A 83 -2.18 9.48 -4.99
CA VAL A 83 -3.64 9.36 -4.86
C VAL A 83 -4.35 10.45 -5.66
N GLU A 84 -3.89 11.71 -5.56
CA GLU A 84 -4.41 12.83 -6.38
C GLU A 84 -4.27 12.56 -7.88
N SER A 85 -3.20 11.89 -8.27
CA SER A 85 -2.91 11.53 -9.65
C SER A 85 -3.71 10.30 -10.14
N GLY A 86 -4.57 9.72 -9.30
CA GLY A 86 -5.46 8.61 -9.63
C GLY A 86 -4.87 7.22 -9.34
N VAL A 87 -3.74 7.12 -8.63
CA VAL A 87 -3.17 5.83 -8.25
C VAL A 87 -4.08 5.14 -7.23
N ARG A 88 -4.53 3.93 -7.57
CA ARG A 88 -5.57 3.20 -6.84
C ARG A 88 -5.06 2.43 -5.62
N PHE A 89 -3.75 2.22 -5.53
CA PHE A 89 -3.11 1.50 -4.43
C PHE A 89 -1.69 2.01 -4.21
N VAL A 90 -1.41 2.47 -3.00
CA VAL A 90 -0.09 3.00 -2.61
C VAL A 90 0.37 2.31 -1.33
N THR A 91 1.63 1.89 -1.30
CA THR A 91 2.27 1.38 -0.09
C THR A 91 3.40 2.31 0.30
N VAL A 92 3.38 2.79 1.54
CA VAL A 92 4.45 3.60 2.13
C VAL A 92 5.20 2.74 3.14
N SER A 93 6.52 2.73 3.05
CA SER A 93 7.38 2.01 4.00
C SER A 93 8.59 2.86 4.36
N ARG A 94 9.16 2.62 5.54
CA ARG A 94 10.39 3.27 6.02
C ARG A 94 11.66 2.81 5.28
N GLY A 95 11.56 1.80 4.41
CA GLY A 95 12.67 1.22 3.67
C GLY A 95 13.17 -0.11 4.23
N VAL A 96 14.35 -0.54 3.77
CA VAL A 96 14.94 -1.84 4.06
C VAL A 96 15.29 -1.96 5.55
N GLY A 97 14.96 -3.10 6.18
CA GLY A 97 15.30 -3.39 7.58
C GLY A 97 14.44 -2.67 8.62
N ALA A 98 13.37 -2.00 8.19
CA ALA A 98 12.43 -1.32 9.08
C ALA A 98 11.21 -2.19 9.47
N TRP A 99 11.13 -3.42 8.96
CA TRP A 99 9.97 -4.30 9.14
C TRP A 99 10.10 -5.25 10.34
N ASP A 100 11.31 -5.70 10.67
CA ASP A 100 11.60 -6.55 11.83
C ASP A 100 12.77 -6.03 12.67
N HIS A 101 12.48 -5.71 13.94
CA HIS A 101 13.50 -5.26 14.87
C HIS A 101 14.17 -6.47 15.54
N HIS A 102 15.46 -6.68 15.29
CA HIS A 102 16.24 -7.77 15.90
C HIS A 102 16.87 -7.40 17.26
N GLY A 103 16.62 -6.20 17.80
CA GLY A 103 17.11 -5.77 19.12
C GLY A 103 16.64 -4.36 19.49
N ARG A 104 16.69 -4.01 20.79
CA ARG A 104 16.28 -2.67 21.31
C ARG A 104 14.90 -2.19 20.86
N ILE A 105 13.96 -3.13 20.65
CA ILE A 105 12.64 -2.91 20.07
C ILE A 105 11.92 -1.73 20.75
N PHE A 106 11.74 -1.77 22.08
CA PHE A 106 11.02 -0.72 22.81
C PHE A 106 11.67 0.67 22.70
N GLN A 107 13.00 0.71 22.69
CA GLN A 107 13.73 1.97 22.54
C GLN A 107 13.54 2.52 21.11
N GLN A 108 13.79 1.70 20.08
CA GLN A 108 13.67 2.13 18.69
C GLN A 108 12.23 2.51 18.33
N LEU A 109 11.24 1.76 18.82
CA LEU A 109 9.83 2.10 18.65
C LEU A 109 9.51 3.46 19.26
N SER A 110 9.87 3.71 20.51
CA SER A 110 9.50 4.96 21.19
C SER A 110 10.29 6.18 20.72
N THR A 111 11.54 6.03 20.30
CA THR A 111 12.39 7.18 19.94
C THR A 111 12.43 7.54 18.46
N ASP A 112 12.15 6.58 17.57
CA ASP A 112 12.34 6.77 16.12
C ASP A 112 11.07 6.41 15.32
N PHE A 113 10.51 5.21 15.52
CA PHE A 113 9.45 4.71 14.65
C PHE A 113 8.08 5.30 14.95
N LEU A 114 7.64 5.24 16.20
CA LEU A 114 6.31 5.72 16.59
C LEU A 114 6.16 7.25 16.44
N PRO A 115 7.15 8.08 16.84
CA PRO A 115 7.04 9.53 16.64
C PRO A 115 6.93 9.93 15.17
N ASP A 116 7.71 9.29 14.30
CA ASP A 116 7.68 9.60 12.87
C ASP A 116 6.41 9.05 12.18
N LEU A 117 5.94 7.86 12.60
CA LEU A 117 4.65 7.32 12.17
C LEU A 117 3.51 8.26 12.56
N ASP A 118 3.40 8.60 13.84
CA ASP A 118 2.34 9.44 14.39
C ASP A 118 2.27 10.81 13.69
N ARG A 119 3.42 11.48 13.57
CA ARG A 119 3.54 12.77 12.88
C ARG A 119 3.15 12.67 11.42
N SER A 120 3.79 11.79 10.66
CA SER A 120 3.63 11.71 9.20
C SER A 120 2.23 11.23 8.82
N PHE A 121 1.71 10.24 9.55
CA PHE A 121 0.41 9.65 9.27
C PHE A 121 -0.73 10.61 9.61
N SER A 122 -0.65 11.31 10.75
CA SER A 122 -1.63 12.33 11.11
C SER A 122 -1.63 13.49 10.11
N ALA A 123 -0.44 13.94 9.69
CA ALA A 123 -0.31 14.97 8.67
C ALA A 123 -0.95 14.55 7.33
N LEU A 124 -0.78 13.29 6.94
CA LEU A 124 -1.40 12.73 5.73
C LEU A 124 -2.92 12.63 5.84
N ILE A 125 -3.45 12.15 6.98
CA ILE A 125 -4.91 12.09 7.20
C ILE A 125 -5.52 13.49 7.02
N GLU A 126 -4.94 14.49 7.68
CA GLU A 126 -5.46 15.85 7.61
C GLU A 126 -5.31 16.47 6.23
N ASP A 127 -4.20 16.22 5.52
CA ASP A 127 -4.02 16.71 4.15
C ASP A 127 -5.05 16.07 3.19
N LEU A 128 -5.34 14.78 3.35
CA LEU A 128 -6.40 14.09 2.60
C LEU A 128 -7.79 14.62 2.96
N GLU A 129 -8.05 14.93 4.23
CA GLU A 129 -9.31 15.52 4.69
C GLU A 129 -9.53 16.91 4.10
N GLN A 130 -8.52 17.79 4.21
CA GLN A 130 -8.56 19.15 3.66
C GLN A 130 -8.79 19.19 2.16
N ARG A 131 -8.33 18.15 1.44
CA ARG A 131 -8.51 17.99 -0.01
C ARG A 131 -9.80 17.24 -0.38
N GLY A 132 -10.59 16.79 0.59
CA GLY A 132 -11.81 16.03 0.37
C GLY A 132 -11.58 14.62 -0.19
N MET A 133 -10.36 14.09 -0.09
CA MET A 133 -10.01 12.75 -0.59
C MET A 133 -10.14 11.66 0.46
N LEU A 134 -10.13 12.01 1.76
CA LEU A 134 -10.18 11.04 2.87
C LEU A 134 -11.41 10.11 2.78
N GLU A 135 -12.59 10.66 2.46
CA GLU A 135 -13.83 9.87 2.31
C GLU A 135 -13.78 8.82 1.20
N SER A 136 -12.91 9.02 0.21
CA SER A 136 -12.73 8.11 -0.93
C SER A 136 -11.46 7.25 -0.83
N THR A 137 -10.68 7.42 0.24
CA THR A 137 -9.37 6.79 0.41
C THR A 137 -9.37 5.92 1.66
N LEU A 138 -9.27 4.60 1.48
CA LEU A 138 -9.03 3.69 2.60
C LEU A 138 -7.57 3.79 3.03
N MET A 139 -7.34 4.39 4.20
CA MET A 139 -6.04 4.37 4.86
C MET A 139 -5.92 3.15 5.76
N LEU A 140 -4.82 2.43 5.64
CA LEU A 140 -4.57 1.21 6.39
C LEU A 140 -3.16 1.25 6.99
N VAL A 141 -3.10 1.22 8.31
CA VAL A 141 -1.87 0.97 9.08
C VAL A 141 -2.10 -0.33 9.83
N ASN A 142 -1.17 -1.26 9.66
CA ASN A 142 -1.21 -2.54 10.37
C ASN A 142 -0.01 -2.64 11.30
N GLY A 143 -0.26 -3.15 12.49
CA GLY A 143 0.73 -3.64 13.43
C GLY A 143 0.06 -4.62 14.38
N ASN A 144 0.86 -5.36 15.14
CA ASN A 144 0.32 -6.19 16.21
C ASN A 144 -0.14 -5.26 17.35
N THR A 145 -1.43 -5.30 17.67
CA THR A 145 -2.05 -4.53 18.76
C THR A 145 -2.43 -5.49 19.89
N GLY A 146 -2.26 -5.07 21.15
CA GLY A 146 -2.62 -5.86 22.34
C GLY A 146 -1.45 -6.20 23.26
N GLU A 147 -1.74 -6.79 24.42
CA GLU A 147 -0.70 -7.30 25.34
C GLU A 147 0.02 -8.46 24.66
N SER A 148 1.35 -8.42 24.58
CA SER A 148 2.10 -9.58 24.10
C SER A 148 2.20 -10.64 25.20
N ASP A 149 2.32 -11.91 24.82
CA ASP A 149 2.64 -12.97 25.77
C ASP A 149 4.00 -12.71 26.45
N LYS A 150 4.29 -13.49 27.50
CA LYS A 150 5.54 -13.38 28.27
C LYS A 150 6.83 -13.45 27.43
N ASN A 151 6.75 -13.97 26.19
CA ASN A 151 7.87 -14.15 25.29
C ASN A 151 7.88 -13.12 24.15
N ALA A 152 6.95 -12.17 24.14
CA ALA A 152 6.71 -11.23 23.04
C ALA A 152 6.47 -11.91 21.68
N ALA A 153 5.95 -13.15 21.67
CA ALA A 153 5.77 -13.96 20.47
C ALA A 153 4.37 -13.81 19.86
N PHE A 154 3.34 -13.66 20.70
CA PHE A 154 1.95 -13.59 20.27
C PHE A 154 1.16 -12.50 20.99
N VAL A 155 0.15 -11.97 20.33
CA VAL A 155 -0.86 -11.09 20.94
C VAL A 155 -1.80 -11.95 21.79
N LYS A 156 -1.90 -11.62 23.08
CA LYS A 156 -2.74 -12.32 24.06
C LYS A 156 -4.21 -11.91 23.97
N ASP A 157 -4.48 -10.62 23.78
CA ASP A 157 -5.84 -10.08 23.81
C ASP A 157 -6.31 -9.62 22.41
N ASN A 158 -7.47 -10.08 21.99
CA ASN A 158 -8.12 -9.75 20.71
C ASN A 158 -7.17 -9.77 19.48
N PRO A 159 -6.50 -10.91 19.20
CA PRO A 159 -5.57 -10.98 18.09
C PRO A 159 -6.29 -10.73 16.76
N VAL A 160 -5.79 -9.75 16.02
CA VAL A 160 -6.21 -9.49 14.64
C VAL A 160 -5.30 -10.30 13.72
N GLN A 161 -5.88 -11.12 12.84
CA GLN A 161 -5.10 -11.90 11.89
C GLN A 161 -5.07 -11.26 10.50
N VAL A 162 -4.09 -11.66 9.68
CA VAL A 162 -3.99 -11.22 8.28
C VAL A 162 -5.28 -11.48 7.49
N PRO A 163 -5.98 -12.63 7.62
CA PRO A 163 -7.28 -12.82 7.00
C PRO A 163 -8.32 -11.76 7.38
N ASP A 164 -8.33 -11.30 8.64
CA ASP A 164 -9.29 -10.27 9.09
C ASP A 164 -9.03 -8.93 8.39
N LEU A 165 -7.75 -8.59 8.21
CA LEU A 165 -7.34 -7.42 7.44
C LEU A 165 -7.79 -7.51 5.98
N LEU A 166 -7.52 -8.65 5.33
CA LEU A 166 -7.92 -8.90 3.95
C LEU A 166 -9.44 -8.82 3.79
N ALA A 167 -10.19 -9.47 4.69
CA ALA A 167 -11.64 -9.41 4.71
C ALA A 167 -12.16 -7.98 4.86
N THR A 168 -11.52 -7.16 5.71
CA THR A 168 -11.86 -5.74 5.91
C THR A 168 -11.64 -4.93 4.63
N VAL A 169 -10.49 -5.09 3.97
CA VAL A 169 -10.17 -4.39 2.72
C VAL A 169 -11.18 -4.77 1.63
N TYR A 170 -11.42 -6.06 1.42
CA TYR A 170 -12.39 -6.51 0.42
C TYR A 170 -13.79 -6.00 0.70
N HIS A 171 -14.24 -6.09 1.95
CA HIS A 171 -15.55 -5.58 2.36
C HIS A 171 -15.69 -4.07 2.07
N LYS A 172 -14.66 -3.27 2.36
CA LYS A 172 -14.65 -1.82 2.10
C LYS A 172 -14.59 -1.46 0.62
N LEU A 173 -14.00 -2.32 -0.20
CA LEU A 173 -13.99 -2.19 -1.65
C LEU A 173 -15.27 -2.71 -2.32
N GLY A 174 -16.27 -3.19 -1.55
CA GLY A 174 -17.49 -3.79 -2.07
C GLY A 174 -17.26 -5.16 -2.72
N ILE A 175 -16.12 -5.79 -2.45
CA ILE A 175 -15.77 -7.12 -2.93
C ILE A 175 -16.28 -8.14 -1.92
N ASP A 176 -16.98 -9.16 -2.39
CA ASP A 176 -17.41 -10.28 -1.56
C ASP A 176 -16.19 -11.09 -1.08
N TYR A 177 -15.83 -10.89 0.19
CA TYR A 177 -14.72 -11.56 0.85
C TYR A 177 -15.03 -13.03 1.20
N GLN A 178 -16.30 -13.44 1.17
CA GLN A 178 -16.71 -14.82 1.43
C GLN A 178 -16.65 -15.68 0.15
N LYS A 179 -16.54 -15.05 -1.01
CA LYS A 179 -16.43 -15.73 -2.31
C LYS A 179 -15.25 -16.70 -2.33
N GLU A 180 -15.49 -17.86 -2.93
CA GLU A 180 -14.45 -18.84 -3.25
C GLU A 180 -14.17 -18.83 -4.75
N ASN A 181 -12.89 -18.76 -5.11
CA ASN A 181 -12.42 -18.95 -6.47
C ASN A 181 -11.79 -20.34 -6.58
N ILE A 182 -11.96 -21.01 -7.72
CA ILE A 182 -11.35 -22.31 -7.96
C ILE A 182 -9.98 -22.11 -8.61
N SER A 183 -8.93 -22.69 -8.03
CA SER A 183 -7.58 -22.67 -8.59
C SER A 183 -7.50 -23.47 -9.90
N ASN A 184 -6.40 -23.29 -10.65
CA ASN A 184 -6.07 -24.13 -11.80
C ASN A 184 -5.89 -25.63 -11.47
N THR A 185 -5.78 -25.97 -10.18
CA THR A 185 -5.71 -27.35 -9.68
C THR A 185 -7.03 -27.84 -9.08
N GLY A 186 -8.11 -27.08 -9.22
CA GLY A 186 -9.43 -27.43 -8.70
C GLY A 186 -9.61 -27.18 -7.19
N ARG A 187 -8.65 -26.51 -6.54
CA ARG A 187 -8.70 -26.22 -5.11
C ARG A 187 -9.47 -24.91 -4.85
N PRO A 188 -10.47 -24.90 -3.95
CA PRO A 188 -11.13 -23.66 -3.56
C PRO A 188 -10.15 -22.75 -2.79
N ILE A 189 -10.11 -21.48 -3.18
CA ILE A 189 -9.34 -20.41 -2.57
C ILE A 189 -10.34 -19.33 -2.14
N ARG A 190 -10.47 -19.11 -0.83
CA ARG A 190 -11.31 -18.05 -0.27
C ARG A 190 -10.64 -16.69 -0.47
N VAL A 191 -11.41 -15.71 -0.97
CA VAL A 191 -10.92 -14.34 -1.17
C VAL A 191 -10.49 -13.71 0.16
N GLY A 192 -11.32 -13.76 1.20
CA GLY A 192 -11.00 -13.26 2.54
C GLY A 192 -10.23 -14.23 3.44
N ALA A 193 -9.78 -15.37 2.92
CA ALA A 193 -9.05 -16.41 3.67
C ALA A 193 -9.69 -16.84 5.01
N GLY A 194 -11.02 -16.70 5.16
CA GLY A 194 -11.75 -17.04 6.38
C GLY A 194 -11.72 -15.98 7.49
N GLY A 195 -11.17 -14.80 7.22
CA GLY A 195 -11.20 -13.68 8.16
C GLY A 195 -12.56 -12.99 8.26
N ARG A 196 -12.71 -12.19 9.30
CA ARG A 196 -13.90 -11.37 9.55
C ARG A 196 -13.55 -9.88 9.38
N PRO A 197 -14.41 -9.08 8.74
CA PRO A 197 -14.21 -7.64 8.69
C PRO A 197 -14.13 -7.05 10.09
N LEU A 198 -13.10 -6.24 10.32
CA LEU A 198 -12.88 -5.56 11.59
C LEU A 198 -13.76 -4.31 11.65
N PRO A 199 -14.30 -3.96 12.84
CA PRO A 199 -14.80 -2.62 13.06
C PRO A 199 -13.60 -1.68 12.89
N LEU A 200 -13.66 -0.81 11.87
CA LEU A 200 -12.59 0.17 11.62
C LEU A 200 -12.52 1.13 12.80
N ALA A 201 -11.68 0.81 13.77
CA ALA A 201 -11.15 1.76 14.72
C ALA A 201 -9.77 2.16 14.20
N CYS A 202 -9.59 3.45 13.91
CA CYS A 202 -8.27 4.04 13.89
C CYS A 202 -7.68 3.80 15.30
N VAL A 203 -6.84 2.78 15.47
CA VAL A 203 -6.23 2.48 16.76
C VAL A 203 -5.09 3.47 16.94
N PHE A 204 -5.40 4.64 17.50
CA PHE A 204 -4.41 5.49 18.13
C PHE A 204 -3.95 4.78 19.40
N ALA A 205 -2.70 4.32 19.40
CA ALA A 205 -2.04 3.92 20.64
C ALA A 205 -1.43 5.17 21.28
N THR A 206 -2.23 5.88 22.07
CA THR A 206 -1.72 6.87 23.04
C THR A 206 -1.43 6.17 24.36
N PRO A 207 -0.28 6.42 25.01
CA PRO A 207 -0.23 6.59 26.46
C PRO A 207 -0.92 7.90 26.87
#